data_AF-A0A6A7G7W5-F1
#
_entry.id   AF-A0A6A7G7W5-F1
#
_cell.length_a   1.000
_cell.length_b   1.000
_cell.length_c   1.000
_cell.angle_alpha   90.00
_cell.angle_beta   90.00
_cell.angle_gamma   90.00
#
_symmetry.space_group_name_H-M   'P 1'
#
loop_
_entity.id
_entity.type
_entity.pdbx_description
1 polymer ?
#
loop_
_entity_poly.entity_id
_entity_poly.type
_entity_poly.pdbx_seq_one_letter_code
_entity_poly.pdbx_strand_id
1 'polypeptide(L)'
;GMKNPLMTNIVEVLSGGIYTKPSTEPPPPTTTWDPSRSTPEPTTHCTVPGPNPDKKDCTHYYVCAENPAGWIEYEYDCPANTLFSPVALICDWKDSVCAVEGQCANDCP
;
A
#
# COMPACT_ATOMS: atom_id res chain seq x y z
N GLY A 1 9.67 15.25 -27.38
CA GLY A 1 10.09 16.18 -26.33
C GLY A 1 9.99 15.47 -25.00
N MET A 2 11.11 15.23 -24.34
CA MET A 2 11.20 14.36 -23.16
C MET A 2 10.59 15.09 -21.97
N LYS A 3 9.41 14.63 -21.51
CA LYS A 3 8.80 15.10 -20.27
C LYS A 3 9.52 14.41 -19.11
N ASN A 4 10.00 15.20 -18.15
CA ASN A 4 10.50 14.78 -16.83
C ASN A 4 11.96 14.25 -16.81
N PRO A 5 12.96 15.14 -16.99
CA PRO A 5 14.39 14.78 -17.02
C PRO A 5 14.92 14.14 -15.73
N LEU A 6 14.22 14.31 -14.60
CA LEU A 6 14.57 13.69 -13.32
C LEU A 6 14.40 12.16 -13.33
N MET A 7 13.36 11.66 -14.03
CA MET A 7 13.11 10.22 -14.11
C MET A 7 14.17 9.50 -14.95
N THR A 8 14.66 10.16 -15.98
CA THR A 8 15.71 9.63 -16.86
C THR A 8 17.01 9.38 -16.10
N ASN A 9 17.44 10.32 -15.26
CA ASN A 9 18.67 10.21 -14.48
C ASN A 9 18.64 9.07 -13.45
N ILE A 10 17.48 8.84 -12.80
CA ILE A 10 17.33 7.75 -11.81
C ILE A 10 17.45 6.39 -12.49
N VAL A 11 16.83 6.21 -13.66
CA VAL A 11 16.89 4.95 -14.42
C VAL A 11 18.33 4.65 -14.86
N GLU A 12 19.08 5.66 -15.27
CA GLU A 12 20.47 5.53 -15.71
C GLU A 12 21.42 5.10 -14.58
N VAL A 13 21.24 5.68 -13.38
CA VAL A 13 22.03 5.33 -12.19
C VAL A 13 21.71 3.91 -11.69
N LEU A 14 20.45 3.50 -11.69
CA LEU A 14 20.03 2.18 -11.20
C LEU A 14 20.35 1.03 -12.17
N SER A 15 20.46 1.31 -13.47
CA SER A 15 20.62 0.29 -14.52
C SER A 15 22.07 0.07 -14.97
N GLY A 16 23.05 0.67 -14.29
CA GLY A 16 24.47 0.39 -14.53
C GLY A 16 25.01 0.79 -15.92
N GLY A 17 24.42 1.81 -16.56
CA GLY A 17 25.01 2.47 -17.73
C GLY A 17 24.90 1.75 -19.08
N ILE A 18 24.13 0.67 -19.21
CA ILE A 18 23.84 0.06 -20.53
C ILE A 18 22.36 0.27 -20.85
N TYR A 19 22.09 1.22 -21.75
CA TYR A 19 20.76 1.49 -22.27
C TYR A 19 20.30 0.29 -23.13
N THR A 20 19.62 -0.67 -22.51
CA THR A 20 18.77 -1.60 -23.27
C THR A 20 17.59 -0.80 -23.80
N LYS A 21 17.43 -0.78 -25.12
CA LYS A 21 16.25 -0.18 -25.77
C LYS A 21 15.00 -0.75 -25.07
N PRO A 22 14.07 0.09 -24.60
CA PRO A 22 12.82 -0.38 -24.02
C PRO A 22 12.13 -1.35 -24.98
N SER A 23 11.58 -2.44 -24.46
CA SER A 23 10.78 -3.38 -25.26
C SER A 23 9.75 -2.60 -26.07
N THR A 24 9.66 -2.92 -27.37
CA THR A 24 8.63 -2.33 -28.26
C THR A 24 7.29 -3.08 -28.10
N GLU A 25 7.27 -4.13 -27.29
CA GLU A 25 6.05 -4.78 -26.86
C GLU A 25 5.38 -3.89 -25.79
N PRO A 26 4.07 -3.59 -25.91
CA PRO A 26 3.36 -2.90 -24.85
C PRO A 26 3.58 -3.67 -23.54
N PRO A 27 3.83 -2.97 -22.41
CA PRO A 27 3.84 -3.65 -21.12
C PRO A 27 2.53 -4.44 -20.98
N PRO A 28 2.55 -5.61 -20.31
CA PRO A 28 1.30 -6.30 -19.98
C PRO A 28 0.35 -5.28 -19.35
N PRO A 29 -0.96 -5.33 -19.63
CA PRO A 29 -1.90 -4.30 -19.25
C PRO A 29 -1.73 -3.99 -17.77
N THR A 30 -1.03 -2.90 -17.49
CA THR A 30 -0.91 -2.33 -16.16
C THR A 30 -2.27 -1.68 -15.94
N THR A 31 -2.92 -1.94 -14.80
CA THR A 31 -4.31 -1.55 -14.53
C THR A 31 -4.53 -0.07 -14.85
N THR A 32 -5.06 0.20 -16.05
CA THR A 32 -5.52 1.52 -16.45
C THR A 32 -6.69 1.85 -15.53
N TRP A 33 -6.59 2.93 -14.77
CA TRP A 33 -7.71 3.50 -14.02
C TRP A 33 -8.86 3.74 -15.01
N ASP A 34 -9.90 2.92 -14.93
CA ASP A 34 -11.12 3.08 -15.71
C ASP A 34 -12.05 4.01 -14.93
N PRO A 35 -12.30 5.24 -15.41
CA PRO A 35 -13.14 6.20 -14.71
C PRO A 35 -14.63 5.77 -14.62
N SER A 36 -15.03 4.70 -15.32
CA SER A 36 -16.39 4.13 -15.24
C SER A 36 -16.49 2.94 -14.27
N ARG A 37 -15.37 2.46 -13.71
CA ARG A 37 -15.40 1.34 -12.78
C ARG A 37 -15.85 1.82 -11.40
N SER A 38 -16.98 1.29 -10.94
CA SER A 38 -17.42 1.49 -9.57
C SER A 38 -16.43 0.84 -8.60
N THR A 39 -16.00 1.59 -7.58
CA THR A 39 -15.28 1.03 -6.44
C THR A 39 -16.16 0.01 -5.72
N PRO A 40 -15.61 -1.14 -5.31
CA PRO A 40 -16.36 -2.10 -4.50
C PRO A 40 -16.80 -1.49 -3.17
N GLU A 41 -17.95 -1.94 -2.67
CA GLU A 41 -18.45 -1.51 -1.36
C GLU A 41 -17.46 -1.88 -0.24
N PRO A 42 -17.28 -1.03 0.79
CA PRO A 42 -16.37 -1.30 1.90
C PRO A 42 -16.72 -2.60 2.63
N THR A 43 -15.70 -3.38 3.00
CA THR A 43 -15.82 -4.58 3.84
C THR A 43 -15.37 -4.28 5.27
N THR A 44 -15.33 -5.31 6.11
CA THR A 44 -14.82 -5.20 7.49
C THR A 44 -13.37 -4.71 7.52
N HIS A 45 -12.52 -5.21 6.62
CA HIS A 45 -11.07 -4.95 6.58
C HIS A 45 -10.67 -3.99 5.46
N CYS A 46 -11.38 -4.00 4.33
CA CYS A 46 -11.02 -3.20 3.16
C CYS A 46 -12.00 -2.05 2.95
N THR A 47 -11.52 -0.84 3.18
CA THR A 47 -12.27 0.40 2.93
C THR A 47 -11.63 1.23 1.81
N VAL A 48 -10.33 1.09 1.63
CA VAL A 48 -9.52 1.76 0.59
C VAL A 48 -8.47 0.81 0.04
N PRO A 49 -7.98 1.00 -1.19
CA PRO A 49 -6.79 0.29 -1.67
C PRO A 49 -5.56 0.59 -0.81
N GLY A 50 -4.73 -0.42 -0.57
CA GLY A 50 -3.53 -0.32 0.25
C GLY A 50 -3.74 -0.79 1.70
N PRO A 51 -2.87 -0.38 2.63
CA PRO A 51 -2.92 -0.79 4.03
C PRO A 51 -4.16 -0.24 4.76
N ASN A 52 -4.89 -1.11 5.45
CA ASN A 52 -6.06 -0.82 6.27
C ASN A 52 -5.82 -1.44 7.67
N PRO A 53 -6.25 -0.76 8.75
CA PRO A 53 -6.10 -1.29 10.11
C PRO A 53 -7.07 -2.45 10.37
N ASP A 54 -6.63 -3.44 11.13
CA ASP A 54 -7.56 -4.31 11.84
C ASP A 54 -8.22 -3.52 12.99
N LYS A 55 -9.55 -3.62 13.10
CA LYS A 55 -10.35 -2.89 14.10
C LYS A 55 -10.30 -3.53 15.48
N LYS A 56 -9.83 -4.77 15.58
CA LYS A 56 -9.83 -5.60 16.79
C LYS A 56 -8.43 -5.90 17.28
N ASP A 57 -7.48 -6.11 16.37
CA ASP A 57 -6.11 -6.52 16.71
C ASP A 57 -5.08 -5.70 15.92
N CYS A 58 -4.53 -4.67 16.56
CA CYS A 58 -3.56 -3.77 15.97
C CYS A 58 -2.19 -4.43 15.74
N THR A 59 -1.98 -5.68 16.15
CA THR A 59 -0.77 -6.45 15.81
C THR A 59 -0.84 -7.00 14.37
N HIS A 60 -1.97 -6.85 13.68
CA HIS A 60 -2.16 -7.20 12.28
C HIS A 60 -2.74 -6.03 11.48
N TYR A 61 -2.56 -6.09 10.16
CA TYR A 61 -3.20 -5.16 9.22
C TYR A 61 -3.50 -5.84 7.89
N TYR A 62 -4.38 -5.24 7.10
CA TYR A 62 -4.82 -5.78 5.82
C TYR A 62 -4.35 -4.89 4.68
N VAL A 63 -3.68 -5.45 3.67
CA VAL A 63 -3.43 -4.76 2.40
C VAL A 63 -4.50 -5.17 1.42
N CYS A 64 -5.24 -4.19 0.94
CA CYS A 64 -6.39 -4.37 0.08
C CYS A 64 -6.04 -3.99 -1.36
N ALA A 65 -6.38 -4.86 -2.31
CA ALA A 65 -6.30 -4.56 -3.74
C ALA A 65 -7.70 -4.67 -4.37
N GLU A 66 -7.98 -3.80 -5.32
CA GLU A 66 -9.23 -3.86 -6.08
C GLU A 66 -9.04 -4.69 -7.36
N ASN A 67 -10.00 -5.57 -7.63
CA ASN A 67 -10.14 -6.24 -8.92
C ASN A 67 -11.59 -6.10 -9.44
N PRO A 68 -11.87 -6.47 -10.70
CA PRO A 68 -13.22 -6.37 -11.25
C PRO A 68 -14.30 -7.20 -10.52
N ALA A 69 -13.91 -8.16 -9.69
CA ALA A 69 -14.81 -8.98 -8.87
C ALA A 69 -14.99 -8.46 -7.44
N GLY A 70 -14.22 -7.46 -7.00
CA GLY A 70 -14.28 -6.88 -5.66
C GLY A 70 -12.91 -6.69 -5.01
N TRP A 71 -12.87 -6.77 -3.68
CA TRP A 71 -11.64 -6.68 -2.90
C TRP A 71 -10.85 -7.99 -2.92
N ILE A 72 -9.52 -7.86 -2.95
CA ILE A 72 -8.56 -8.89 -2.58
C ILE A 72 -7.91 -8.44 -1.28
N GLU A 73 -8.00 -9.25 -0.24
CA GLU A 73 -7.49 -8.94 1.10
C GLU A 73 -6.23 -9.77 1.39
N TYR A 74 -5.18 -9.13 1.87
CA TYR A 74 -3.95 -9.79 2.34
C TYR A 74 -3.67 -9.38 3.78
N GLU A 75 -3.64 -10.33 4.70
CA GLU A 75 -3.34 -10.08 6.11
C GLU A 75 -1.83 -10.15 6.36
N TYR A 76 -1.34 -9.26 7.22
CA TYR A 76 0.07 -9.18 7.60
C TYR A 76 0.22 -8.94 9.10
N ASP A 77 1.14 -9.68 9.71
CA ASP A 77 1.55 -9.47 11.09
C ASP A 77 2.53 -8.29 11.18
N CYS A 78 2.37 -7.46 12.20
CA CYS A 78 3.40 -6.54 12.63
C CYS A 78 4.51 -7.31 13.40
N PRO A 79 5.78 -6.89 13.26
CA PRO A 79 6.87 -7.42 14.07
C PRO A 79 6.61 -7.31 15.57
N ALA A 80 7.30 -8.13 16.36
CA ALA A 80 7.19 -8.11 17.82
C ALA A 80 7.42 -6.69 18.39
N ASN A 81 6.58 -6.31 19.35
CA ASN A 81 6.56 -4.99 20.01
C ASN A 81 6.22 -3.79 19.09
N THR A 82 5.60 -4.05 17.94
CA THR A 82 5.06 -3.00 17.05
C THR A 82 3.57 -3.19 16.83
N LEU A 83 2.87 -2.09 16.55
CA LEU A 83 1.44 -2.06 16.20
C LEU A 83 1.29 -1.30 14.89
N PHE A 84 0.28 -1.64 14.09
CA PHE A 84 0.00 -0.91 12.87
C PHE A 84 -0.53 0.49 13.18
N SER A 85 0.12 1.53 12.66
CA SER A 85 -0.35 2.92 12.73
C SER A 85 -1.17 3.26 11.49
N PRO A 86 -2.49 3.52 11.61
CA PRO A 86 -3.32 3.89 10.46
C PRO A 86 -3.00 5.29 9.91
N VAL A 87 -2.21 6.10 10.63
CA VAL A 87 -1.77 7.43 10.17
C VAL A 87 -0.48 7.34 9.36
N ALA A 88 0.49 6.54 9.82
CA ALA A 88 1.77 6.37 9.13
C ALA A 88 1.72 5.25 8.08
N LEU A 89 0.69 4.39 8.12
CA LEU A 89 0.51 3.20 7.26
C LEU A 89 1.67 2.21 7.34
N ILE A 90 2.26 2.08 8.53
CA ILE A 90 3.36 1.17 8.86
C ILE A 90 3.17 0.58 10.25
N CYS A 91 3.87 -0.52 10.55
CA CYS A 91 4.04 -0.97 11.93
C CYS A 91 5.07 -0.05 12.63
N ASP A 92 4.63 0.61 13.69
CA ASP A 92 5.47 1.48 14.53
C ASP A 92 5.53 0.92 15.95
N TRP A 93 6.45 1.44 16.76
CA TRP A 93 6.60 1.04 18.15
C TRP A 93 5.29 1.19 18.92
N LYS A 94 4.96 0.17 19.73
CA LYS A 94 3.74 0.13 20.54
C LYS A 94 3.50 1.43 21.30
N ASP A 95 4.53 1.97 21.94
CA ASP A 95 4.43 3.20 22.73
C ASP A 95 4.09 4.43 21.87
N SER A 96 4.60 4.51 20.64
CA SER A 96 4.29 5.59 19.69
C SER A 96 2.83 5.53 19.25
N VAL A 97 2.32 4.34 18.92
CA VAL A 97 0.93 4.13 18.48
C VAL A 97 -0.03 4.41 19.64
N CYS A 98 0.30 3.93 20.84
CA CYS A 98 -0.54 4.09 22.03
C CYS A 98 -0.54 5.49 22.63
N ALA A 99 0.45 6.32 22.30
CA ALA A 99 0.45 7.74 22.68
C ALA A 99 -0.57 8.57 21.90
N VAL A 100 -1.11 8.05 20.79
CA VAL A 100 -2.10 8.75 19.96
C VAL A 100 -3.49 8.17 20.21
N GLU A 101 -4.40 9.00 20.73
CA GLU A 101 -5.78 8.59 20.97
C GLU A 101 -6.45 8.07 19.70
N GLY A 102 -7.08 6.89 19.81
CA GLY A 102 -7.90 6.32 18.75
C GLY A 102 -7.14 5.61 17.62
N GLN A 103 -5.80 5.52 17.65
CA GLN A 103 -5.05 4.72 16.67
C GLN A 103 -5.16 3.22 16.93
N CYS A 104 -5.19 2.82 18.19
CA CYS A 104 -5.39 1.44 18.60
C CYS A 104 -6.06 1.38 19.98
N ALA A 105 -7.33 0.98 20.03
CA ALA A 105 -8.08 0.97 21.28
C ALA A 105 -7.91 -0.33 22.09
N ASN A 106 -7.57 -1.45 21.43
CA ASN A 106 -7.63 -2.78 22.06
C ASN A 106 -6.28 -3.30 22.53
N ASP A 107 -5.17 -2.86 21.92
CA ASP A 107 -3.82 -3.39 22.22
C ASP A 107 -2.92 -2.39 22.96
N CYS A 108 -3.46 -1.25 23.34
CA CYS A 108 -2.80 -0.25 24.16
C CYS A 108 -3.08 -0.47 25.66
N PRO A 109 -2.08 -0.20 26.54
CA PRO A 109 -2.21 -0.38 27.98
C PRO A 109 -3.19 0.58 28.64
#